data_AF-A0A8T3BFF4-F1
#
_entry.id   AF-A0A8T3BFF4-F1
#
_cell.length_a   1.000
_cell.length_b   1.000
_cell.length_c   1.000
_cell.angle_alpha   90.00
_cell.angle_beta   90.00
_cell.angle_gamma   90.00
#
_symmetry.space_group_name_H-M   'P 1'
#
loop_
_entity.id
_entity.type
_entity.pdbx_description
1 polymer ?
#
loop_
_entity_poly.entity_id
_entity_poly.type
_entity_poly.pdbx_seq_one_letter_code
_entity_poly.pdbx_strand_id
1 'polypeptide(L)'
;MSTLNPLKRVVSHVILDLDGTLLNTDGIVVEVLKIVLARYGKKWDGKKAHRIVGKTPLEAASAVVEDYELPCTIAEFMSTTTPMFSNQWCNIKALPGANRLIRHLKSKGVPFGLASNSPRPNIEAKISYHHGWADSFCTIVGGNEVKNGKPSPDVFLEAARRMKVDPSNCLVIEDSSPGVMAGKAAGMVVVAAPSLPKQAGLCNSADEVINSLLDLHPEKWGLPPFDDWIEDTLPMEPWHIGGPVVKGFGRGSKVLGIPTANLPPENISGLLSEHTSGVYFGWAGLSTRGIYKMVMSIGWNPYFNNTEKTVEPWLLHEFDDDFYGEELRLVVVGYIRPEANFPSLESLIQRIHQDGRIAEKALELPMYAGYKDDPYLKNSLQLNNCC
;
A
#
# COMPACT_ATOMS: atom_id res chain seq x y z
N MET A 1 -23.65 -30.52 -14.62
CA MET A 1 -22.73 -30.10 -15.69
C MET A 1 -22.08 -28.81 -15.24
N SER A 2 -20.82 -28.88 -14.85
CA SER A 2 -20.03 -27.71 -14.44
C SER A 2 -19.78 -26.86 -15.69
N THR A 3 -20.24 -25.62 -15.66
CA THR A 3 -19.85 -24.61 -16.64
C THR A 3 -18.35 -24.38 -16.49
N LEU A 4 -17.59 -24.75 -17.53
CA LEU A 4 -16.18 -24.44 -17.69
C LEU A 4 -15.97 -22.95 -17.35
N ASN A 5 -15.20 -22.67 -16.30
CA ASN A 5 -14.63 -21.33 -16.11
C ASN A 5 -13.90 -20.98 -17.42
N PRO A 6 -14.15 -19.82 -18.04
CA PRO A 6 -13.39 -19.41 -19.22
C PRO A 6 -11.91 -19.48 -18.87
N LEU A 7 -11.12 -20.12 -19.73
CA LEU A 7 -9.67 -20.23 -19.57
C LEU A 7 -9.11 -18.85 -19.21
N LYS A 8 -8.66 -18.70 -17.96
CA LYS A 8 -8.00 -17.48 -17.49
C LYS A 8 -6.84 -17.19 -18.44
N ARG A 9 -6.78 -15.97 -18.97
CA ARG A 9 -5.67 -15.54 -19.83
C ARG A 9 -4.36 -15.74 -19.06
N VAL A 10 -3.47 -16.54 -19.63
CA VAL A 10 -2.12 -16.76 -19.10
C VAL A 10 -1.22 -15.68 -19.67
N VAL A 11 -0.57 -14.92 -18.79
CA VAL A 11 0.39 -13.88 -19.15
C VAL A 11 1.82 -14.38 -18.97
N SER A 12 2.78 -13.75 -19.65
CA SER A 12 4.21 -14.09 -19.55
C SER A 12 5.10 -12.90 -19.20
N HIS A 13 4.57 -11.68 -19.32
CA HIS A 13 5.29 -10.43 -19.08
C HIS A 13 4.50 -9.54 -18.14
N VAL A 14 5.19 -8.72 -17.36
CA VAL A 14 4.56 -7.74 -16.46
C VAL A 14 4.97 -6.32 -16.86
N ILE A 15 4.04 -5.38 -16.84
CA ILE A 15 4.32 -3.96 -16.97
C ILE A 15 3.82 -3.25 -15.72
N LEU A 16 4.72 -2.61 -15.01
CA LEU A 16 4.45 -1.94 -13.75
C LEU A 16 4.30 -0.44 -13.98
N ASP A 17 3.23 0.15 -13.47
CA ASP A 17 3.25 1.59 -13.21
C ASP A 17 4.22 1.92 -12.05
N LEU A 18 4.58 3.20 -11.89
CA LEU A 18 5.51 3.67 -10.87
C LEU A 18 4.81 4.46 -9.75
N ASP A 19 4.07 5.50 -10.11
CA ASP A 19 3.69 6.60 -9.20
C ASP A 19 2.33 6.28 -8.58
N GLY A 20 2.32 5.81 -7.32
CA GLY A 20 1.11 5.30 -6.66
C GLY A 20 0.99 3.77 -6.71
N THR A 21 1.77 3.11 -7.58
CA THR A 21 1.83 1.64 -7.69
C THR A 21 3.08 1.04 -7.02
N LEU A 22 4.28 1.45 -7.42
CA LEU A 22 5.54 0.98 -6.81
C LEU A 22 6.06 1.94 -5.76
N LEU A 23 5.83 3.24 -5.93
CA LEU A 23 6.32 4.32 -5.08
C LEU A 23 5.19 5.12 -4.46
N ASN A 24 5.33 5.49 -3.18
CA ASN A 24 4.36 6.34 -2.48
C ASN A 24 4.59 7.82 -2.84
N THR A 25 4.20 8.21 -4.05
CA THR A 25 4.34 9.59 -4.54
C THR A 25 3.25 10.53 -4.05
N ASP A 26 2.08 9.99 -3.67
CA ASP A 26 0.94 10.77 -3.20
C ASP A 26 1.27 11.58 -1.95
N GLY A 27 2.07 11.02 -1.02
CA GLY A 27 2.55 11.73 0.17
C GLY A 27 3.30 13.02 -0.18
N ILE A 28 4.26 12.93 -1.11
CA ILE A 28 5.04 14.08 -1.58
C ILE A 28 4.17 15.10 -2.31
N VAL A 29 3.20 14.65 -3.11
CA VAL A 29 2.22 15.53 -3.77
C VAL A 29 1.46 16.36 -2.74
N VAL A 30 0.94 15.71 -1.70
CA VAL A 30 0.21 16.40 -0.62
C VAL A 30 1.10 17.43 0.09
N GLU A 31 2.34 17.09 0.42
CA GLU A 31 3.26 17.99 1.13
C GLU A 31 3.63 19.23 0.30
N VAL A 32 4.01 19.04 -0.96
CA VAL A 32 4.36 20.15 -1.86
C VAL A 32 3.15 21.04 -2.13
N LEU A 33 1.97 20.46 -2.39
CA LEU A 33 0.76 21.25 -2.65
C LEU A 33 0.31 22.03 -1.42
N LYS A 34 0.45 21.50 -0.20
CA LYS A 34 0.20 22.27 1.03
C LYS A 34 1.06 23.53 1.10
N ILE A 35 2.35 23.43 0.78
CA ILE A 35 3.29 24.56 0.81
C ILE A 35 2.95 25.57 -0.28
N VAL A 36 2.71 25.11 -1.50
CA VAL A 36 2.49 25.99 -2.66
C VAL A 36 1.16 26.72 -2.54
N LEU A 37 0.08 26.01 -2.22
CA LEU A 37 -1.25 26.61 -2.09
C LEU A 37 -1.32 27.62 -0.95
N ALA A 38 -0.59 27.40 0.15
CA ALA A 38 -0.53 28.35 1.25
C ALA A 38 0.02 29.73 0.83
N ARG A 39 0.92 29.79 -0.15
CA ARG A 39 1.44 31.06 -0.72
C ARG A 39 0.37 31.89 -1.41
N TYR A 40 -0.71 31.25 -1.86
CA TYR A 40 -1.87 31.88 -2.49
C TYR A 40 -3.06 32.02 -1.52
N GLY A 41 -2.87 31.77 -0.23
CA GLY A 41 -3.95 31.77 0.76
C GLY A 41 -4.96 30.63 0.59
N LYS A 42 -4.59 29.57 -0.13
CA LYS A 42 -5.42 28.38 -0.38
C LYS A 42 -4.93 27.21 0.50
N LYS A 43 -5.79 26.23 0.74
CA LYS A 43 -5.46 25.02 1.52
C LYS A 43 -5.74 23.77 0.68
N TRP A 44 -4.77 22.87 0.61
CA TRP A 44 -5.00 21.53 0.06
C TRP A 44 -6.04 20.79 0.90
N ASP A 45 -7.13 20.38 0.27
CA ASP A 45 -8.27 19.72 0.92
C ASP A 45 -8.49 18.28 0.43
N GLY A 46 -7.69 17.82 -0.54
CA GLY A 46 -7.69 16.44 -1.05
C GLY A 46 -8.94 16.01 -1.81
N LYS A 47 -10.01 16.82 -1.85
CA LYS A 47 -11.31 16.44 -2.44
C LYS A 47 -11.21 16.11 -3.92
N LYS A 48 -10.30 16.78 -4.62
CA LYS A 48 -10.09 16.63 -6.06
C LYS A 48 -8.79 15.89 -6.40
N ALA A 49 -8.23 15.12 -5.46
CA ALA A 49 -7.01 14.34 -5.69
C ALA A 49 -7.11 13.42 -6.92
N HIS A 50 -8.28 12.82 -7.17
CA HIS A 50 -8.55 11.98 -8.34
C HIS A 50 -8.39 12.69 -9.70
N ARG A 51 -8.40 14.04 -9.74
CA ARG A 51 -8.13 14.81 -10.98
C ARG A 51 -6.64 14.89 -11.32
N ILE A 52 -5.77 14.53 -10.38
CA ILE A 52 -4.31 14.64 -10.47
C ILE A 52 -3.65 13.25 -10.56
N VAL A 53 -4.18 12.27 -9.82
CA VAL A 53 -3.64 10.90 -9.79
C VAL A 53 -3.60 10.26 -11.18
N GLY A 54 -2.46 9.65 -11.53
CA GLY A 54 -2.23 8.98 -12.81
C GLY A 54 -2.12 9.90 -14.04
N LYS A 55 -2.19 11.23 -13.89
CA LYS A 55 -2.10 12.20 -14.99
C LYS A 55 -0.67 12.55 -15.37
N THR A 56 -0.49 13.13 -16.56
CA THR A 56 0.79 13.75 -16.91
C THR A 56 1.07 14.98 -16.03
N PRO A 57 2.34 15.38 -15.82
CA PRO A 57 2.66 16.56 -15.01
C PRO A 57 1.96 17.84 -15.48
N LEU A 58 1.77 18.01 -16.79
CA LEU A 58 1.09 19.18 -17.37
C LEU A 58 -0.40 19.17 -17.04
N GLU A 59 -1.08 18.04 -17.21
CA GLU A 59 -2.51 17.90 -16.87
C GLU A 59 -2.74 18.08 -15.36
N ALA A 60 -1.87 17.50 -14.53
CA ALA A 60 -1.92 17.65 -13.08
C ALA A 60 -1.76 19.11 -12.65
N ALA A 61 -0.77 19.83 -13.21
CA ALA A 61 -0.57 21.25 -12.94
C ALA A 61 -1.78 22.08 -13.41
N SER A 62 -2.32 21.79 -14.59
CA SER A 62 -3.54 22.43 -15.09
C SER A 62 -4.72 22.24 -14.14
N ALA A 63 -4.94 21.02 -13.65
CA ALA A 63 -6.01 20.72 -12.72
C ALA A 63 -5.87 21.50 -11.41
N VAL A 64 -4.67 21.58 -10.84
CA VAL A 64 -4.42 22.34 -9.60
C VAL A 64 -4.66 23.83 -9.78
N VAL A 65 -4.14 24.42 -10.88
CA VAL A 65 -4.29 25.85 -11.18
C VAL A 65 -5.77 26.21 -11.34
N GLU A 66 -6.53 25.39 -12.08
CA GLU A 66 -7.97 25.56 -12.27
C GLU A 66 -8.73 25.37 -10.95
N ASP A 67 -8.49 24.27 -10.23
CA ASP A 67 -9.28 23.87 -9.06
C ASP A 67 -9.17 24.82 -7.88
N TYR A 68 -8.01 25.47 -7.73
CA TYR A 68 -7.75 26.44 -6.68
C TYR A 68 -7.79 27.89 -7.16
N GLU A 69 -8.10 28.12 -8.44
CA GLU A 69 -8.18 29.44 -9.07
C GLU A 69 -6.90 30.25 -8.83
N LEU A 70 -5.74 29.64 -9.11
CA LEU A 70 -4.46 30.26 -8.83
C LEU A 70 -4.17 31.41 -9.81
N PRO A 71 -3.72 32.58 -9.34
CA PRO A 71 -3.41 33.73 -10.19
C PRO A 71 -2.02 33.58 -10.86
N CYS A 72 -1.78 32.45 -11.53
CA CYS A 72 -0.56 32.17 -12.25
C CYS A 72 -0.85 31.27 -13.46
N THR A 73 0.04 31.30 -14.45
CA THR A 73 -0.01 30.38 -15.57
C THR A 73 0.44 28.98 -15.17
N ILE A 74 0.03 27.97 -15.95
CA ILE A 74 0.46 26.57 -15.74
C ILE A 74 2.00 26.47 -15.82
N ALA A 75 2.63 27.23 -16.71
CA ALA A 75 4.09 27.26 -16.87
C ALA A 75 4.80 27.82 -15.62
N GLU A 76 4.30 28.92 -15.05
CA GLU A 76 4.84 29.49 -13.80
C GLU A 76 4.65 28.54 -12.62
N PHE A 77 3.48 27.90 -12.54
CA PHE A 77 3.20 26.90 -11.51
C PHE A 77 4.18 25.72 -11.61
N MET A 78 4.37 25.16 -12.81
CA MET A 78 5.31 24.05 -13.03
C MET A 78 6.76 24.47 -12.77
N SER A 79 7.17 25.67 -13.17
CA SER A 79 8.51 26.19 -12.91
C SER A 79 8.80 26.32 -11.41
N THR A 80 7.77 26.62 -10.61
CA THR A 80 7.89 26.74 -9.15
C THR A 80 7.86 25.37 -8.46
N THR A 81 7.00 24.46 -8.92
CA THR A 81 6.73 23.19 -8.22
C THR A 81 7.66 22.05 -8.63
N THR A 82 8.17 22.04 -9.87
CA THR A 82 9.06 20.96 -10.35
C THR A 82 10.30 20.78 -9.46
N PRO A 83 11.04 21.84 -9.07
CA PRO A 83 12.19 21.69 -8.17
C PRO A 83 11.78 21.20 -6.78
N MET A 84 10.61 21.63 -6.29
CA MET A 84 10.09 21.18 -4.98
C MET A 84 9.81 19.67 -4.99
N PHE A 85 9.26 19.15 -6.09
CA PHE A 85 9.07 17.71 -6.26
C PHE A 85 10.39 16.95 -6.39
N SER A 86 11.31 17.40 -7.25
CA SER A 86 12.57 16.69 -7.46
C SER A 86 13.44 16.61 -6.21
N ASN A 87 13.40 17.66 -5.37
CA ASN A 87 14.13 17.68 -4.09
C ASN A 87 13.61 16.65 -3.08
N GLN A 88 12.41 16.09 -3.30
CA GLN A 88 11.80 15.09 -2.41
C GLN A 88 11.91 13.67 -2.95
N TRP A 89 12.46 13.44 -4.15
CA TRP A 89 12.52 12.09 -4.73
C TRP A 89 13.33 11.09 -3.88
N CYS A 90 14.38 11.55 -3.19
CA CYS A 90 15.15 10.72 -2.27
C CYS A 90 14.38 10.26 -1.02
N ASN A 91 13.28 10.95 -0.68
CA ASN A 91 12.43 10.64 0.47
C ASN A 91 11.25 9.74 0.09
N ILE A 92 11.06 9.44 -1.20
CA ILE A 92 9.96 8.59 -1.65
C ILE A 92 10.22 7.16 -1.21
N LYS A 93 9.27 6.57 -0.49
CA LYS A 93 9.33 5.18 -0.05
C LYS A 93 8.68 4.25 -1.08
N ALA A 94 9.20 3.03 -1.18
CA ALA A 94 8.53 1.96 -1.92
C ALA A 94 7.23 1.57 -1.21
N LEU A 95 6.18 1.30 -1.99
CA LEU A 95 4.90 0.83 -1.44
C LEU A 95 5.01 -0.61 -0.93
N PRO A 96 4.19 -1.01 0.07
CA PRO A 96 4.19 -2.37 0.59
C PRO A 96 4.05 -3.42 -0.52
N GLY A 97 5.01 -4.33 -0.61
CA GLY A 97 5.07 -5.40 -1.61
C GLY A 97 5.83 -5.07 -2.90
N ALA A 98 6.19 -3.81 -3.17
CA ALA A 98 6.90 -3.43 -4.40
C ALA A 98 8.28 -4.11 -4.53
N ASN A 99 9.11 -4.01 -3.49
CA ASN A 99 10.43 -4.66 -3.46
C ASN A 99 10.33 -6.19 -3.57
N ARG A 100 9.32 -6.78 -2.92
CA ARG A 100 9.03 -8.21 -2.95
C ARG A 100 8.68 -8.66 -4.38
N LEU A 101 7.79 -7.93 -5.04
CA LEU A 101 7.39 -8.20 -6.42
C LEU A 101 8.56 -8.11 -7.41
N ILE A 102 9.34 -7.02 -7.37
CA ILE A 102 10.49 -6.83 -8.26
C ILE A 102 11.52 -7.95 -8.08
N ARG A 103 11.85 -8.29 -6.82
CA ARG A 103 12.78 -9.38 -6.50
C ARG A 103 12.26 -10.72 -7.01
N HIS A 104 10.97 -10.99 -6.83
CA HIS A 104 10.31 -12.22 -7.26
C HIS A 104 10.31 -12.38 -8.78
N LEU A 105 9.89 -11.36 -9.52
CA LEU A 105 9.88 -11.41 -11.00
C LEU A 105 11.30 -11.65 -11.54
N LYS A 106 12.29 -10.96 -10.96
CA LYS A 106 13.71 -11.14 -11.31
C LYS A 106 14.21 -12.54 -11.00
N SER A 107 13.95 -13.09 -9.80
CA SER A 107 14.43 -14.42 -9.40
C SER A 107 13.78 -15.55 -10.21
N LYS A 108 12.53 -15.36 -10.64
CA LYS A 108 11.80 -16.32 -11.48
C LYS A 108 12.04 -16.13 -12.98
N GLY A 109 12.83 -15.13 -13.38
CA GLY A 109 13.13 -14.85 -14.78
C GLY A 109 11.91 -14.41 -15.59
N VAL A 110 10.88 -13.85 -14.95
CA VAL A 110 9.73 -13.25 -15.64
C VAL A 110 10.16 -11.89 -16.17
N PRO A 111 10.07 -11.60 -17.48
CA PRO A 111 10.42 -10.29 -18.00
C PRO A 111 9.41 -9.22 -17.56
N PHE A 112 9.90 -8.07 -17.10
CA PHE A 112 9.04 -6.97 -16.72
C PHE A 112 9.61 -5.60 -17.06
N GLY A 113 8.71 -4.66 -17.36
CA GLY A 113 9.03 -3.28 -17.69
C GLY A 113 8.30 -2.29 -16.79
N LEU A 114 8.68 -1.01 -16.90
CA LEU A 114 8.06 0.11 -16.21
C LEU A 114 7.46 1.07 -17.24
N ALA A 115 6.22 1.50 -17.03
CA ALA A 115 5.52 2.44 -17.91
C ALA A 115 4.74 3.48 -17.09
N SER A 116 5.11 4.77 -17.20
CA SER A 116 4.52 5.86 -16.40
C SER A 116 4.27 7.11 -17.24
N ASN A 117 3.29 7.92 -16.84
CA ASN A 117 3.03 9.26 -17.38
C ASN A 117 4.12 10.29 -17.00
N SER A 118 4.97 9.98 -16.01
CA SER A 118 6.16 10.76 -15.70
C SER A 118 7.16 10.74 -16.86
N PRO A 119 7.91 11.83 -17.10
CA PRO A 119 9.03 11.81 -18.03
C PRO A 119 10.09 10.79 -17.63
N ARG A 120 10.75 10.15 -18.60
CA ARG A 120 11.79 9.13 -18.37
C ARG A 120 12.90 9.60 -17.40
N PRO A 121 13.47 10.82 -17.53
CA PRO A 121 14.48 11.28 -16.57
C PRO A 121 13.97 11.34 -15.13
N ASN A 122 12.68 11.68 -14.93
CA ASN A 122 12.07 11.70 -13.60
C ASN A 122 11.88 10.28 -13.06
N ILE A 123 11.49 9.33 -13.93
CA ILE A 123 11.39 7.92 -13.55
C ILE A 123 12.76 7.40 -13.10
N GLU A 124 13.79 7.58 -13.91
CA GLU A 124 15.15 7.09 -13.64
C GLU A 124 15.71 7.70 -12.34
N ALA A 125 15.50 9.00 -12.13
CA ALA A 125 15.92 9.66 -10.90
C ALA A 125 15.19 9.12 -9.67
N LYS A 126 13.86 8.94 -9.72
CA LYS A 126 13.09 8.34 -8.62
C LYS A 126 13.60 6.95 -8.28
N ILE A 127 13.75 6.06 -9.26
CA ILE A 127 14.16 4.66 -9.01
C ILE A 127 15.63 4.53 -8.60
N SER A 128 16.49 5.51 -8.89
CA SER A 128 17.91 5.49 -8.49
C SER A 128 18.14 5.45 -6.98
N TYR A 129 17.17 5.93 -6.19
CA TYR A 129 17.22 5.87 -4.72
C TYR A 129 16.83 4.50 -4.15
N HIS A 130 16.35 3.59 -5.00
CA HIS A 130 15.91 2.26 -4.61
C HIS A 130 16.89 1.20 -5.08
N HIS A 131 17.57 0.57 -4.11
CA HIS A 131 18.64 -0.38 -4.38
C HIS A 131 18.21 -1.49 -5.35
N GLY A 132 18.94 -1.62 -6.47
CA GLY A 132 18.74 -2.65 -7.48
C GLY A 132 17.59 -2.40 -8.46
N TRP A 133 16.82 -1.31 -8.35
CA TRP A 133 15.67 -1.06 -9.24
C TRP A 133 16.10 -0.69 -10.66
N ALA A 134 17.09 0.20 -10.81
CA ALA A 134 17.55 0.67 -12.12
C ALA A 134 17.93 -0.47 -13.08
N ASP A 135 18.52 -1.55 -12.55
CA ASP A 135 18.99 -2.71 -13.31
C ASP A 135 17.98 -3.88 -13.34
N SER A 136 16.75 -3.67 -12.87
CA SER A 136 15.76 -4.74 -12.77
C SER A 136 14.77 -4.77 -13.94
N PHE A 137 14.51 -3.63 -14.58
CA PHE A 137 13.50 -3.52 -15.63
C PHE A 137 14.11 -3.82 -17.01
N CYS A 138 13.44 -4.67 -17.81
CA CYS A 138 13.82 -4.93 -19.19
C CYS A 138 13.63 -3.69 -20.08
N THR A 139 12.67 -2.83 -19.72
CA THR A 139 12.41 -1.56 -20.38
C THR A 139 11.82 -0.57 -19.39
N ILE A 140 12.11 0.70 -19.61
CA ILE A 140 11.45 1.84 -18.95
C ILE A 140 10.86 2.69 -20.07
N VAL A 141 9.62 3.13 -19.94
CA VAL A 141 8.95 4.02 -20.90
C VAL A 141 8.32 5.18 -20.12
N GLY A 142 8.80 6.40 -20.39
CA GLY A 142 8.22 7.62 -19.86
C GLY A 142 7.16 8.23 -20.78
N GLY A 143 6.28 9.04 -20.21
CA GLY A 143 5.21 9.70 -20.95
C GLY A 143 5.70 10.64 -22.06
N ASN A 144 6.94 11.15 -21.94
CA ASN A 144 7.58 11.98 -22.97
C ASN A 144 8.15 11.19 -24.15
N GLU A 145 8.09 9.85 -24.13
CA GLU A 145 8.55 8.98 -25.22
C GLU A 145 7.41 8.50 -26.11
N VAL A 146 6.17 8.90 -25.82
CA VAL A 146 4.96 8.50 -26.56
C VAL A 146 4.14 9.72 -26.98
N LYS A 147 3.26 9.53 -27.96
CA LYS A 147 2.42 10.62 -28.48
C LYS A 147 1.39 11.06 -27.46
N ASN A 148 0.72 10.11 -26.79
CA ASN A 148 -0.31 10.38 -25.81
C ASN A 148 -0.03 9.57 -24.54
N GLY A 149 -0.08 10.21 -23.37
CA GLY A 149 -0.02 9.53 -22.07
C GLY A 149 -1.32 8.77 -21.74
N LYS A 150 -1.32 8.07 -20.61
CA LYS A 150 -2.52 7.41 -20.04
C LYS A 150 -3.64 8.46 -19.90
N PRO A 151 -4.88 8.20 -20.34
CA PRO A 151 -5.47 6.88 -20.61
C PRO A 151 -5.26 6.31 -22.02
N SER A 152 -4.46 6.95 -22.88
CA SER A 152 -4.07 6.33 -24.14
C SER A 152 -3.23 5.07 -23.88
N PRO A 153 -3.35 4.01 -24.70
CA PRO A 153 -2.58 2.79 -24.50
C PRO A 153 -1.09 2.92 -24.88
N ASP A 154 -0.68 4.04 -25.47
CA ASP A 154 0.63 4.22 -26.14
C ASP A 154 1.82 3.82 -25.26
N VAL A 155 1.82 4.20 -23.98
CA VAL A 155 2.94 3.90 -23.06
C VAL A 155 3.08 2.40 -22.78
N PHE A 156 1.96 1.68 -22.67
CA PHE A 156 1.96 0.24 -22.45
C PHE A 156 2.27 -0.54 -23.73
N LEU A 157 1.71 -0.10 -24.88
CA LEU A 157 2.02 -0.67 -26.18
C LEU A 157 3.51 -0.50 -26.53
N GLU A 158 4.10 0.65 -26.21
CA GLU A 158 5.53 0.88 -26.42
C GLU A 158 6.38 0.01 -25.49
N ALA A 159 5.98 -0.18 -24.22
CA ALA A 159 6.66 -1.11 -23.32
C ALA A 159 6.61 -2.56 -23.84
N ALA A 160 5.45 -3.05 -24.29
CA ALA A 160 5.30 -4.37 -24.89
C ALA A 160 6.15 -4.52 -26.17
N ARG A 161 6.16 -3.49 -27.03
CA ARG A 161 6.99 -3.46 -28.25
C ARG A 161 8.48 -3.57 -27.93
N ARG A 162 8.99 -2.82 -26.94
CA ARG A 162 10.39 -2.88 -26.51
C ARG A 162 10.77 -4.24 -25.93
N MET A 163 9.84 -4.89 -25.21
CA MET A 163 10.00 -6.26 -24.71
C MET A 163 9.74 -7.35 -25.76
N LYS A 164 9.29 -6.97 -26.98
CA LYS A 164 8.98 -7.89 -28.08
C LYS A 164 7.91 -8.93 -27.72
N VAL A 165 6.88 -8.50 -27.02
CA VAL A 165 5.76 -9.36 -26.58
C VAL A 165 4.44 -8.84 -27.15
N ASP A 166 3.52 -9.75 -27.45
CA ASP A 166 2.14 -9.39 -27.78
C ASP A 166 1.45 -8.78 -26.53
N PRO A 167 0.78 -7.62 -26.63
CA PRO A 167 0.07 -7.01 -25.51
C PRO A 167 -0.89 -7.96 -24.77
N SER A 168 -1.53 -8.92 -25.46
CA SER A 168 -2.43 -9.87 -24.81
C SER A 168 -1.75 -10.80 -23.80
N ASN A 169 -0.42 -10.91 -23.87
CA ASN A 169 0.40 -11.72 -22.97
C ASN A 169 1.03 -10.89 -21.83
N CYS A 170 0.64 -9.62 -21.69
CA CYS A 170 1.09 -8.73 -20.63
C CYS A 170 0.07 -8.60 -19.51
N LEU A 171 0.58 -8.58 -18.28
CA LEU A 171 -0.13 -8.13 -17.09
C LEU A 171 0.34 -6.71 -16.73
N VAL A 172 -0.58 -5.75 -16.70
CA VAL A 172 -0.36 -4.41 -16.16
C VAL A 172 -0.72 -4.39 -14.69
N ILE A 173 0.12 -3.78 -13.86
CA ILE A 173 -0.20 -3.46 -12.47
C ILE A 173 -0.22 -1.93 -12.32
N GLU A 174 -1.33 -1.40 -11.84
CA GLU A 174 -1.66 0.04 -11.85
C GLU A 174 -2.47 0.43 -10.62
N ASP A 175 -2.51 1.70 -10.20
CA ASP A 175 -3.30 2.18 -9.05
C ASP A 175 -4.45 3.13 -9.45
N SER A 176 -4.42 3.66 -10.67
CA SER A 176 -5.21 4.79 -11.13
C SER A 176 -6.19 4.41 -12.25
N SER A 177 -7.33 5.10 -12.28
CA SER A 177 -8.33 4.92 -13.35
C SER A 177 -7.77 5.20 -14.75
N PRO A 178 -6.99 6.29 -15.01
CA PRO A 178 -6.37 6.50 -16.30
C PRO A 178 -5.47 5.36 -16.76
N GLY A 179 -4.66 4.81 -15.86
CA GLY A 179 -3.78 3.70 -16.21
C GLY A 179 -4.50 2.38 -16.40
N VAL A 180 -5.53 2.09 -15.60
CA VAL A 180 -6.40 0.94 -15.86
C VAL A 180 -7.02 1.04 -17.26
N MET A 181 -7.58 2.21 -17.62
CA MET A 181 -8.14 2.43 -18.96
C MET A 181 -7.10 2.22 -20.07
N ALA A 182 -5.88 2.74 -19.90
CA ALA A 182 -4.79 2.55 -20.86
C ALA A 182 -4.40 1.08 -21.02
N GLY A 183 -4.28 0.32 -19.93
CA GLY A 183 -3.95 -1.11 -19.97
C GLY A 183 -5.04 -1.92 -20.68
N LYS A 184 -6.32 -1.64 -20.39
CA LYS A 184 -7.46 -2.29 -21.07
C LYS A 184 -7.52 -1.91 -22.55
N ALA A 185 -7.30 -0.64 -22.90
CA ALA A 185 -7.25 -0.18 -24.28
C ALA A 185 -6.09 -0.80 -25.07
N ALA A 186 -5.00 -1.17 -24.40
CA ALA A 186 -3.88 -1.90 -25.00
C ALA A 186 -4.17 -3.41 -25.18
N GLY A 187 -5.32 -3.92 -24.75
CA GLY A 187 -5.69 -5.33 -24.84
C GLY A 187 -5.04 -6.23 -23.79
N MET A 188 -4.43 -5.64 -22.76
CA MET A 188 -3.69 -6.33 -21.69
C MET A 188 -4.61 -6.77 -20.55
N VAL A 189 -4.12 -7.68 -19.72
CA VAL A 189 -4.73 -7.96 -18.40
C VAL A 189 -4.30 -6.87 -17.43
N VAL A 190 -5.18 -6.41 -16.55
CA VAL A 190 -4.90 -5.33 -15.59
C VAL A 190 -5.28 -5.76 -14.18
N VAL A 191 -4.33 -5.68 -13.25
CA VAL A 191 -4.57 -5.73 -11.81
C VAL A 191 -4.43 -4.31 -11.27
N ALA A 192 -5.48 -3.80 -10.62
CA ALA A 192 -5.45 -2.50 -9.97
C ALA A 192 -5.10 -2.62 -8.49
N ALA A 193 -4.18 -1.81 -7.98
CA ALA A 193 -3.80 -1.67 -6.56
C ALA A 193 -3.94 -0.20 -6.11
N PRO A 194 -5.18 0.33 -5.97
CA PRO A 194 -5.39 1.75 -5.70
C PRO A 194 -4.78 2.20 -4.37
N SER A 195 -4.02 3.29 -4.38
CA SER A 195 -3.39 3.85 -3.18
C SER A 195 -4.39 4.32 -2.12
N LEU A 196 -5.62 4.66 -2.53
CA LEU A 196 -6.68 5.14 -1.66
C LEU A 196 -7.96 4.28 -1.80
N PRO A 197 -8.58 3.81 -0.69
CA PRO A 197 -9.78 2.97 -0.74
C PRO A 197 -10.95 3.59 -1.52
N LYS A 198 -11.10 4.93 -1.46
CA LYS A 198 -12.15 5.67 -2.18
C LYS A 198 -11.98 5.63 -3.71
N GLN A 199 -10.81 5.25 -4.21
CA GLN A 199 -10.52 5.13 -5.63
C GLN A 199 -10.78 3.72 -6.19
N ALA A 200 -11.01 2.72 -5.34
CA ALA A 200 -11.26 1.35 -5.81
C ALA A 200 -12.45 1.25 -6.77
N GLY A 201 -13.53 2.02 -6.52
CA GLY A 201 -14.68 2.08 -7.43
C GLY A 201 -14.40 2.73 -8.79
N LEU A 202 -13.29 3.46 -8.94
CA LEU A 202 -12.86 4.08 -10.21
C LEU A 202 -12.05 3.13 -11.09
N CYS A 203 -11.60 2.00 -10.53
CA CYS A 203 -10.78 0.99 -11.20
C CYS A 203 -11.57 -0.29 -11.54
N ASN A 204 -12.90 -0.24 -11.51
CA ASN A 204 -13.80 -1.38 -11.74
C ASN A 204 -13.67 -2.06 -13.12
N SER A 205 -12.99 -1.43 -14.08
CA SER A 205 -12.70 -2.03 -15.40
C SER A 205 -11.45 -2.92 -15.41
N ALA A 206 -10.69 -2.97 -14.31
CA ALA A 206 -9.58 -3.90 -14.12
C ALA A 206 -10.08 -5.35 -14.02
N ASP A 207 -9.22 -6.32 -14.34
CA ASP A 207 -9.54 -7.75 -14.24
C ASP A 207 -9.51 -8.23 -12.77
N GLU A 208 -8.78 -7.53 -11.90
CA GLU A 208 -8.80 -7.70 -10.44
C GLU A 208 -8.43 -6.38 -9.76
N VAL A 209 -9.04 -6.11 -8.60
CA VAL A 209 -8.67 -4.98 -7.74
C VAL A 209 -8.18 -5.55 -6.41
N ILE A 210 -6.96 -5.18 -6.02
CA ILE A 210 -6.31 -5.55 -4.77
C ILE A 210 -6.07 -4.30 -3.91
N ASN A 211 -5.87 -4.46 -2.60
CA ASN A 211 -5.62 -3.31 -1.71
C ASN A 211 -4.13 -2.93 -1.67
N SER A 212 -3.26 -3.91 -1.89
CA SER A 212 -1.81 -3.75 -1.85
C SER A 212 -1.12 -4.78 -2.74
N LEU A 213 0.12 -4.50 -3.15
CA LEU A 213 0.96 -5.51 -3.81
C LEU A 213 1.28 -6.71 -2.90
N LEU A 214 1.06 -6.61 -1.58
CA LEU A 214 1.09 -7.77 -0.67
C LEU A 214 -0.01 -8.79 -0.97
N ASP A 215 -1.13 -8.35 -1.55
CA ASP A 215 -2.30 -9.19 -1.84
C ASP A 215 -2.24 -9.82 -3.23
N LEU A 216 -1.17 -9.55 -4.00
CA LEU A 216 -1.02 -10.08 -5.34
C LEU A 216 -0.75 -11.58 -5.28
N HIS A 217 -1.50 -12.32 -6.10
CA HIS A 217 -1.34 -13.75 -6.35
C HIS A 217 -0.99 -13.97 -7.83
N PRO A 218 0.31 -13.96 -8.22
CA PRO A 218 0.74 -14.02 -9.62
C PRO A 218 0.23 -15.26 -10.37
N GLU A 219 0.07 -16.37 -9.66
CA GLU A 219 -0.45 -17.64 -10.17
C GLU A 219 -1.89 -17.54 -10.70
N LYS A 220 -2.68 -16.56 -10.25
CA LYS A 220 -4.01 -16.28 -10.82
C LYS A 220 -3.95 -15.92 -12.30
N TRP A 221 -2.79 -15.49 -12.79
CA TRP A 221 -2.53 -15.04 -14.17
C TRP A 221 -1.53 -15.94 -14.90
N GLY A 222 -1.16 -17.09 -14.30
CA GLY A 222 -0.21 -18.04 -14.86
C GLY A 222 1.27 -17.67 -14.70
N LEU A 223 1.58 -16.67 -13.86
CA LEU A 223 2.96 -16.37 -13.44
C LEU A 223 3.36 -17.29 -12.26
N PRO A 224 4.67 -17.50 -12.01
CA PRO A 224 5.12 -18.30 -10.87
C PRO A 224 4.61 -17.72 -9.54
N PRO A 225 4.05 -18.55 -8.63
CA PRO A 225 3.59 -18.11 -7.33
C PRO A 225 4.76 -17.59 -6.50
N PHE A 226 4.47 -16.72 -5.53
CA PHE A 226 5.45 -16.34 -4.52
C PHE A 226 5.82 -17.54 -3.64
N ASP A 227 7.11 -17.69 -3.30
CA ASP A 227 7.62 -18.81 -2.50
C ASP A 227 7.79 -18.47 -1.00
N ASP A 228 7.41 -17.26 -0.58
CA ASP A 228 7.73 -16.70 0.73
C ASP A 228 6.56 -16.69 1.72
N TRP A 229 5.40 -17.23 1.32
CA TRP A 229 4.32 -17.53 2.26
C TRP A 229 4.66 -18.77 3.07
N ILE A 230 4.55 -18.65 4.39
CA ILE A 230 4.86 -19.71 5.35
C ILE A 230 3.64 -19.89 6.24
N GLU A 231 2.99 -21.05 6.16
CA GLU A 231 1.87 -21.40 7.05
C GLU A 231 0.79 -20.30 7.10
N ASP A 232 0.32 -19.86 5.92
CA ASP A 232 -0.66 -18.79 5.73
C ASP A 232 -0.24 -17.40 6.25
N THR A 233 1.06 -17.18 6.43
CA THR A 233 1.64 -15.88 6.80
C THR A 233 2.70 -15.41 5.83
N LEU A 234 2.81 -14.09 5.68
CA LEU A 234 3.86 -13.43 4.92
C LEU A 234 4.84 -12.77 5.91
N PRO A 235 6.11 -13.23 5.98
CA PRO A 235 7.13 -12.58 6.79
C PRO A 235 7.34 -11.12 6.38
N MET A 236 7.55 -10.25 7.36
CA MET A 236 7.85 -8.83 7.13
C MET A 236 9.09 -8.41 7.92
N GLU A 237 9.72 -7.32 7.49
CA GLU A 237 10.68 -6.62 8.35
C GLU A 237 9.93 -6.15 9.61
N PRO A 238 10.43 -6.49 10.82
CA PRO A 238 9.74 -6.15 12.04
C PRO A 238 9.65 -4.64 12.21
N TRP A 239 8.50 -4.20 12.71
CA TRP A 239 8.29 -2.80 13.04
C TRP A 239 7.55 -2.67 14.37
N HIS A 240 7.74 -1.50 14.99
CA HIS A 240 7.39 -1.27 16.38
C HIS A 240 6.35 -0.16 16.49
N ILE A 241 5.37 -0.37 17.35
CA ILE A 241 4.33 0.61 17.63
C ILE A 241 3.84 0.40 19.07
N GLY A 242 3.49 1.47 19.77
CA GLY A 242 3.06 1.36 21.15
C GLY A 242 2.51 2.66 21.71
N GLY A 243 1.96 2.56 22.90
CA GLY A 243 1.38 3.67 23.65
C GLY A 243 0.36 3.17 24.69
N PRO A 244 -0.28 4.10 25.41
CA PRO A 244 -1.28 3.75 26.41
C PRO A 244 -2.51 3.13 25.75
N VAL A 245 -3.03 2.04 26.32
CA VAL A 245 -4.27 1.41 25.83
C VAL A 245 -5.45 2.35 26.04
N VAL A 246 -6.18 2.66 24.98
CA VAL A 246 -7.38 3.52 25.02
C VAL A 246 -8.66 2.73 24.76
N LYS A 247 -9.79 3.30 25.19
CA LYS A 247 -11.10 2.74 24.87
C LYS A 247 -11.37 2.90 23.38
N GLY A 248 -11.57 1.79 22.68
CA GLY A 248 -12.08 1.81 21.31
C GLY A 248 -13.59 2.05 21.25
N PHE A 249 -14.17 1.87 20.08
CA PHE A 249 -15.62 2.05 19.84
C PHE A 249 -16.51 0.95 20.43
N GLY A 250 -15.94 0.00 21.19
CA GLY A 250 -16.67 -1.07 21.86
C GLY A 250 -17.25 -2.16 20.93
N ARG A 251 -16.85 -2.21 19.65
CA ARG A 251 -17.34 -3.19 18.68
C ARG A 251 -16.71 -4.56 18.86
N GLY A 252 -15.40 -4.63 19.07
CA GLY A 252 -14.67 -5.88 19.29
C GLY A 252 -15.19 -6.65 20.51
N SER A 253 -15.12 -6.04 21.70
CA SER A 253 -15.43 -6.75 22.95
C SER A 253 -16.92 -7.05 23.14
N LYS A 254 -17.81 -6.07 22.95
CA LYS A 254 -19.24 -6.23 23.28
C LYS A 254 -20.07 -6.94 22.20
N VAL A 255 -19.61 -6.95 20.94
CA VAL A 255 -20.37 -7.50 19.81
C VAL A 255 -19.70 -8.74 19.23
N LEU A 256 -18.36 -8.81 19.21
CA LEU A 256 -17.61 -9.91 18.61
C LEU A 256 -17.01 -10.89 19.63
N GLY A 257 -16.98 -10.53 20.92
CA GLY A 257 -16.28 -11.32 21.94
C GLY A 257 -14.75 -11.28 21.81
N ILE A 258 -14.21 -10.28 21.11
CA ILE A 258 -12.78 -10.14 20.81
C ILE A 258 -12.30 -8.82 21.41
N PRO A 259 -11.74 -8.83 22.64
CA PRO A 259 -11.27 -7.62 23.29
C PRO A 259 -10.02 -7.07 22.59
N THR A 260 -10.13 -5.89 22.00
CA THR A 260 -9.01 -5.21 21.30
C THR A 260 -8.43 -4.08 22.15
N ALA A 261 -7.10 -4.02 22.23
CA ALA A 261 -6.35 -3.03 23.00
C ALA A 261 -5.92 -1.85 22.11
N ASN A 262 -6.86 -0.96 21.82
CA ASN A 262 -6.69 0.15 20.87
C ASN A 262 -5.58 1.12 21.31
N LEU A 263 -4.87 1.70 20.34
CA LEU A 263 -3.86 2.75 20.54
C LEU A 263 -4.38 4.11 20.03
N PRO A 264 -3.98 5.24 20.64
CA PRO A 264 -4.40 6.57 20.21
C PRO A 264 -3.80 6.95 18.85
N PRO A 265 -4.59 7.47 17.90
CA PRO A 265 -4.14 7.75 16.53
C PRO A 265 -3.08 8.85 16.44
N GLU A 266 -3.08 9.82 17.35
CA GLU A 266 -2.24 11.02 17.30
C GLU A 266 -0.73 10.70 17.31
N ASN A 267 -0.36 9.57 17.91
CA ASN A 267 1.05 9.17 18.07
C ASN A 267 1.54 8.22 16.97
N ILE A 268 0.65 7.73 16.11
CA ILE A 268 0.93 6.60 15.22
C ILE A 268 0.46 6.81 13.78
N SER A 269 -0.28 7.88 13.49
CA SER A 269 -0.84 8.16 12.17
C SER A 269 0.21 8.21 11.05
N GLY A 270 1.38 8.80 11.32
CA GLY A 270 2.52 8.82 10.39
C GLY A 270 3.00 7.41 10.05
N LEU A 271 3.22 6.57 11.05
CA LEU A 271 3.65 5.18 10.87
C LEU A 271 2.59 4.36 10.14
N LEU A 272 1.33 4.43 10.56
CA LEU A 272 0.23 3.69 9.94
C LEU A 272 -0.02 4.11 8.48
N SER A 273 0.33 5.34 8.10
CA SER A 273 0.23 5.79 6.71
C SER A 273 1.15 5.00 5.77
N GLU A 274 2.25 4.44 6.29
CA GLU A 274 3.23 3.67 5.51
C GLU A 274 2.86 2.19 5.33
N HIS A 275 1.96 1.66 6.17
CA HIS A 275 1.51 0.27 6.12
C HIS A 275 0.18 0.14 5.39
N THR A 276 -0.04 -0.95 4.65
CA THR A 276 -1.35 -1.21 4.05
C THR A 276 -2.39 -1.57 5.11
N SER A 277 -3.67 -1.40 4.79
CA SER A 277 -4.74 -2.01 5.57
C SER A 277 -4.67 -3.54 5.49
N GLY A 278 -4.97 -4.21 6.59
CA GLY A 278 -5.07 -5.66 6.65
C GLY A 278 -4.86 -6.23 8.04
N VAL A 279 -4.66 -7.55 8.10
CA VAL A 279 -4.45 -8.30 9.34
C VAL A 279 -2.99 -8.69 9.45
N TYR A 280 -2.42 -8.37 10.60
CA TYR A 280 -1.02 -8.55 10.97
C TYR A 280 -0.91 -9.40 12.24
N PHE A 281 0.29 -9.86 12.55
CA PHE A 281 0.55 -10.61 13.77
C PHE A 281 1.94 -10.33 14.33
N GLY A 282 2.13 -10.68 15.61
CA GLY A 282 3.39 -10.45 16.30
C GLY A 282 3.30 -10.64 17.80
N TRP A 283 4.12 -9.88 18.51
CA TRP A 283 4.25 -9.93 19.96
C TRP A 283 3.78 -8.63 20.59
N ALA A 284 3.11 -8.75 21.74
CA ALA A 284 2.59 -7.65 22.53
C ALA A 284 3.22 -7.68 23.93
N GLY A 285 3.84 -6.58 24.36
CA GLY A 285 4.36 -6.38 25.70
C GLY A 285 3.46 -5.42 26.47
N LEU A 286 3.00 -5.85 27.64
CA LEU A 286 2.30 -5.03 28.62
C LEU A 286 3.21 -4.79 29.81
N SER A 287 3.33 -3.52 30.22
CA SER A 287 4.32 -3.09 31.21
C SER A 287 4.22 -3.78 32.56
N THR A 288 3.03 -4.24 32.96
CA THR A 288 2.79 -4.91 34.25
C THR A 288 2.41 -6.38 34.13
N ARG A 289 2.06 -6.85 32.92
CA ARG A 289 1.47 -8.19 32.71
C ARG A 289 2.37 -9.14 31.92
N GLY A 290 3.37 -8.63 31.22
CA GLY A 290 4.33 -9.44 30.46
C GLY A 290 4.06 -9.48 28.96
N ILE A 291 4.49 -10.55 28.30
CA ILE A 291 4.56 -10.64 26.84
C ILE A 291 3.60 -11.72 26.32
N TYR A 292 2.81 -11.36 25.32
CA TYR A 292 1.75 -12.16 24.73
C TYR A 292 1.87 -12.22 23.20
N LYS A 293 1.31 -13.26 22.60
CA LYS A 293 1.07 -13.29 21.15
C LYS A 293 -0.08 -12.36 20.81
N MET A 294 -0.06 -11.77 19.61
CA MET A 294 -1.16 -10.93 19.14
C MET A 294 -1.47 -11.13 17.66
N VAL A 295 -2.73 -10.86 17.33
CA VAL A 295 -3.22 -10.54 15.99
C VAL A 295 -3.67 -9.09 15.99
N MET A 296 -3.51 -8.38 14.89
CA MET A 296 -3.78 -6.96 14.82
C MET A 296 -4.41 -6.57 13.50
N SER A 297 -5.52 -5.83 13.56
CA SER A 297 -6.10 -5.20 12.38
C SER A 297 -5.54 -3.78 12.20
N ILE A 298 -5.18 -3.42 10.98
CA ILE A 298 -4.96 -2.05 10.54
C ILE A 298 -6.02 -1.72 9.50
N GLY A 299 -6.80 -0.66 9.74
CA GLY A 299 -7.92 -0.32 8.87
C GLY A 299 -8.33 1.14 8.94
N TRP A 300 -9.24 1.54 8.06
CA TRP A 300 -9.83 2.89 8.05
C TRP A 300 -11.11 2.92 8.87
N ASN A 301 -11.28 3.91 9.75
CA ASN A 301 -12.53 4.07 10.50
C ASN A 301 -13.65 4.69 9.62
N PRO A 302 -14.74 3.98 9.31
CA PRO A 302 -15.77 4.47 8.40
C PRO A 302 -16.68 5.57 8.97
N TYR A 303 -16.77 5.72 10.29
CA TYR A 303 -17.89 6.44 10.95
C TYR A 303 -17.64 7.94 11.15
N PHE A 304 -16.40 8.41 11.03
CA PHE A 304 -16.02 9.81 11.27
C PHE A 304 -15.52 10.54 10.02
N ASN A 305 -15.87 10.06 8.81
CA ASN A 305 -15.32 10.62 7.57
C ASN A 305 -13.76 10.58 7.59
N ASN A 306 -13.20 9.58 8.29
CA ASN A 306 -11.89 9.66 8.94
C ASN A 306 -10.74 9.81 7.95
N THR A 307 -9.79 10.67 8.29
CA THR A 307 -8.56 10.93 7.53
C THR A 307 -7.41 9.99 7.90
N GLU A 308 -7.58 9.11 8.90
CA GLU A 308 -6.50 8.33 9.50
C GLU A 308 -6.90 6.87 9.78
N LYS A 309 -5.92 5.97 9.64
CA LYS A 309 -6.02 4.54 9.96
C LYS A 309 -5.98 4.32 11.47
N THR A 310 -6.64 3.25 11.93
CA THR A 310 -6.60 2.78 13.30
C THR A 310 -5.94 1.41 13.38
N VAL A 311 -5.48 1.07 14.58
CA VAL A 311 -4.85 -0.20 14.91
C VAL A 311 -5.60 -0.86 16.05
N GLU A 312 -6.00 -2.11 15.85
CA GLU A 312 -6.81 -2.88 16.79
C GLU A 312 -6.12 -4.22 17.08
N PRO A 313 -5.19 -4.28 18.05
CA PRO A 313 -4.53 -5.51 18.45
C PRO A 313 -5.44 -6.31 19.38
N TRP A 314 -5.56 -7.60 19.11
CA TRP A 314 -6.12 -8.61 19.98
C TRP A 314 -4.97 -9.46 20.54
N LEU A 315 -4.74 -9.35 21.84
CA LEU A 315 -3.81 -10.22 22.55
C LEU A 315 -4.48 -11.59 22.72
N LEU A 316 -3.77 -12.64 22.31
CA LEU A 316 -4.27 -14.02 22.31
C LEU A 316 -4.16 -14.61 23.72
N HIS A 317 -4.87 -13.97 24.65
CA HIS A 317 -4.92 -14.26 26.08
C HIS A 317 -6.23 -13.76 26.68
N GLU A 318 -6.75 -14.49 27.67
CA GLU A 318 -7.91 -14.07 28.45
C GLU A 318 -7.43 -13.33 29.71
N PHE A 319 -7.91 -12.10 29.90
CA PHE A 319 -7.61 -11.28 31.08
C PHE A 319 -8.85 -11.18 31.96
N ASP A 320 -8.65 -11.20 33.28
CA ASP A 320 -9.74 -11.05 34.26
C ASP A 320 -10.30 -9.61 34.32
N ASP A 321 -9.47 -8.63 33.96
CA ASP A 321 -9.79 -7.20 34.05
C ASP A 321 -9.32 -6.42 32.82
N ASP A 322 -10.00 -5.30 32.53
CA ASP A 322 -9.54 -4.30 31.56
C ASP A 322 -8.20 -3.67 31.99
N PHE A 323 -7.38 -3.28 31.01
CA PHE A 323 -6.06 -2.66 31.23
C PHE A 323 -5.90 -1.31 30.49
N TYR A 324 -6.96 -0.50 30.46
CA TYR A 324 -6.89 0.85 29.91
C TYR A 324 -5.85 1.71 30.63
N GLY A 325 -5.08 2.48 29.86
CA GLY A 325 -3.97 3.31 30.34
C GLY A 325 -2.67 2.55 30.59
N GLU A 326 -2.67 1.22 30.58
CA GLU A 326 -1.44 0.44 30.60
C GLU A 326 -0.65 0.66 29.31
N GLU A 327 0.68 0.67 29.40
CA GLU A 327 1.56 0.85 28.26
C GLU A 327 1.62 -0.46 27.46
N LEU A 328 1.12 -0.43 26.22
CA LEU A 328 1.15 -1.53 25.28
C LEU A 328 2.21 -1.30 24.21
N ARG A 329 2.94 -2.36 23.89
CA ARG A 329 4.01 -2.35 22.88
C ARG A 329 3.89 -3.50 21.94
N LEU A 330 3.96 -3.24 20.67
CA LEU A 330 3.76 -4.22 19.62
C LEU A 330 5.03 -4.33 18.79
N VAL A 331 5.51 -5.56 18.63
CA VAL A 331 6.48 -5.94 17.60
C VAL A 331 5.71 -6.71 16.55
N VAL A 332 5.49 -6.09 15.40
CA VAL A 332 4.76 -6.69 14.29
C VAL A 332 5.76 -7.41 13.39
N VAL A 333 5.55 -8.70 13.12
CA VAL A 333 6.55 -9.56 12.45
C VAL A 333 6.08 -10.12 11.11
N GLY A 334 4.78 -9.98 10.81
CA GLY A 334 4.24 -10.47 9.55
C GLY A 334 2.80 -10.07 9.29
N TYR A 335 2.37 -10.44 8.09
CA TYR A 335 1.05 -10.19 7.52
C TYR A 335 0.29 -11.50 7.31
N ILE A 336 -1.02 -11.49 7.49
CA ILE A 336 -1.88 -12.66 7.28
C ILE A 336 -2.71 -12.47 6.02
N ARG A 337 -3.43 -11.35 5.89
CA ARG A 337 -4.39 -11.14 4.79
C ARG A 337 -4.89 -9.70 4.68
N PRO A 338 -5.49 -9.32 3.55
CA PRO A 338 -6.16 -8.02 3.42
C PRO A 338 -7.42 -7.91 4.27
N GLU A 339 -7.88 -6.67 4.48
CA GLU A 339 -9.24 -6.41 4.93
C GLU A 339 -10.24 -6.98 3.91
N ALA A 340 -11.33 -7.56 4.40
CA ALA A 340 -12.34 -8.20 3.58
C ALA A 340 -13.74 -7.88 4.10
N ASN A 341 -14.70 -7.78 3.18
CA ASN A 341 -16.11 -7.71 3.54
C ASN A 341 -16.64 -9.11 3.81
N PHE A 342 -17.46 -9.25 4.86
CA PHE A 342 -18.05 -10.52 5.25
C PHE A 342 -19.57 -10.48 5.07
N PRO A 343 -20.17 -11.57 4.56
CA PRO A 343 -21.62 -11.62 4.33
C PRO A 343 -22.43 -11.64 5.64
N SER A 344 -21.80 -11.99 6.77
CA SER A 344 -22.44 -12.04 8.08
C SER A 344 -21.45 -11.76 9.22
N LEU A 345 -21.99 -11.35 10.37
CA LEU A 345 -21.23 -11.19 11.62
C LEU A 345 -20.54 -12.49 12.03
N GLU A 346 -21.23 -13.63 11.89
CA GLU A 346 -20.68 -14.94 12.23
C GLU A 346 -19.46 -15.27 11.36
N SER A 347 -19.55 -15.06 10.04
CA SER A 347 -18.41 -15.29 9.14
C SER A 347 -17.22 -14.38 9.43
N LEU A 348 -17.48 -13.15 9.90
CA LEU A 348 -16.42 -12.24 10.37
C LEU A 348 -15.76 -12.80 11.65
N ILE A 349 -16.55 -13.18 12.65
CA ILE A 349 -16.05 -13.74 13.92
C ILE A 349 -15.22 -15.02 13.65
N GLN A 350 -15.77 -15.95 12.88
CA GLN A 350 -15.06 -17.18 12.49
C GLN A 350 -13.72 -16.88 11.82
N ARG A 351 -13.69 -15.87 10.95
CA ARG A 351 -12.46 -15.46 10.29
C ARG A 351 -11.45 -14.84 11.25
N ILE A 352 -11.88 -13.97 12.18
CA ILE A 352 -10.97 -13.38 13.18
C ILE A 352 -10.35 -14.49 14.06
N HIS A 353 -11.13 -15.46 14.52
CA HIS A 353 -10.58 -16.59 15.27
C HIS A 353 -9.65 -17.48 14.42
N GLN A 354 -9.90 -17.60 13.11
CA GLN A 354 -8.97 -18.27 12.21
C GLN A 354 -7.64 -17.51 12.11
N ASP A 355 -7.68 -16.19 11.98
CA ASP A 355 -6.48 -15.35 11.96
C ASP A 355 -5.69 -15.50 13.28
N GLY A 356 -6.38 -15.57 14.43
CA GLY A 356 -5.80 -15.87 15.74
C GLY A 356 -5.04 -17.21 15.77
N ARG A 357 -5.66 -18.28 15.26
CA ARG A 357 -5.01 -19.61 15.17
C ARG A 357 -3.80 -19.61 14.24
N ILE A 358 -3.88 -18.90 13.12
CA ILE A 358 -2.75 -18.74 12.19
C ILE A 358 -1.58 -18.07 12.91
N ALA A 359 -1.82 -16.94 13.59
CA ALA A 359 -0.79 -16.24 14.35
C ALA A 359 -0.20 -17.09 15.50
N GLU A 360 -1.05 -17.80 16.24
CA GLU A 360 -0.58 -18.70 17.32
C GLU A 360 0.41 -19.73 16.82
N LYS A 361 0.09 -20.39 15.71
CA LYS A 361 0.95 -21.39 15.08
C LYS A 361 2.21 -20.75 14.50
N ALA A 362 2.06 -19.64 13.78
CA ALA A 362 3.17 -18.96 13.14
C ALA A 362 4.20 -18.46 14.17
N LEU A 363 3.77 -17.89 15.29
CA LEU A 363 4.67 -17.34 16.32
C LEU A 363 5.50 -18.40 17.06
N GLU A 364 5.22 -19.70 16.87
CA GLU A 364 6.07 -20.80 17.35
C GLU A 364 7.20 -21.16 16.36
N LEU A 365 7.13 -20.69 15.11
CA LEU A 365 8.18 -20.94 14.12
C LEU A 365 9.47 -20.19 14.52
N PRO A 366 10.67 -20.79 14.36
CA PRO A 366 11.92 -20.19 14.82
C PRO A 366 12.19 -18.76 14.33
N MET A 367 11.77 -18.44 13.11
CA MET A 367 11.93 -17.11 12.52
C MET A 367 11.09 -16.02 13.19
N TYR A 368 9.99 -16.37 13.85
CA TYR A 368 9.10 -15.43 14.53
C TYR A 368 9.22 -15.50 16.05
N ALA A 369 9.53 -16.68 16.59
CA ALA A 369 9.62 -16.93 18.03
C ALA A 369 10.66 -16.05 18.73
N GLY A 370 11.79 -15.79 18.09
CA GLY A 370 12.87 -14.97 18.65
C GLY A 370 12.46 -13.53 18.96
N TYR A 371 11.44 -12.98 18.29
CA TYR A 371 10.95 -11.63 18.53
C TYR A 371 10.23 -11.47 19.88
N LYS A 372 9.89 -12.56 20.58
CA LYS A 372 9.40 -12.51 21.96
C LYS A 372 10.41 -11.83 22.90
N ASP A 373 11.70 -11.91 22.57
CA ASP A 373 12.78 -11.33 23.37
C ASP A 373 13.20 -9.93 22.92
N ASP A 374 12.50 -9.34 21.94
CA ASP A 374 12.77 -7.99 21.48
C ASP A 374 12.75 -6.99 22.66
N PRO A 375 13.84 -6.21 22.88
CA PRO A 375 13.92 -5.26 23.99
C PRO A 375 12.80 -4.22 24.01
N TYR A 376 12.21 -3.91 22.85
CA TYR A 376 11.09 -3.00 22.76
C TYR A 376 9.93 -3.46 23.65
N LEU A 377 9.64 -4.77 23.71
CA LEU A 377 8.53 -5.34 24.49
C LEU A 377 8.70 -5.20 26.01
N LYS A 378 9.92 -5.02 26.50
CA LYS A 378 10.28 -5.09 27.94
C LYS A 378 10.56 -3.72 28.56
N ASN A 379 11.13 -2.79 27.79
CA ASN A 379 11.51 -1.48 28.33
C ASN A 379 10.27 -0.62 28.59
N SER A 380 10.32 0.35 29.52
CA SER A 380 9.41 1.49 29.50
C SER A 380 9.95 2.55 28.54
N LEU A 381 9.12 3.44 28.00
CA LEU A 381 9.57 4.42 27.02
C LEU A 381 10.31 5.40 27.92
N GLN A 382 11.64 5.34 27.95
CA GLN A 382 12.36 6.54 28.31
C GLN A 382 11.96 7.54 27.24
N LEU A 383 11.07 8.47 27.61
CA LEU A 383 10.82 9.68 26.86
C LEU A 383 12.19 10.29 26.60
N ASN A 384 12.73 10.08 25.40
CA ASN A 384 13.83 10.87 24.89
C ASN A 384 13.28 12.28 24.69
N ASN A 385 13.18 13.04 25.78
CA ASN A 385 13.19 14.49 25.74
C ASN A 385 14.58 14.90 25.25
N CYS A 386 14.79 14.86 23.95
CA CYS A 386 15.85 15.64 23.35
C CYS A 386 15.34 17.09 23.28
N CYS A 387 15.92 17.92 24.15
CA CYS A 387 15.86 19.38 24.11
C CYS A 387 16.37 19.95 22.78
#